data_AF-A0A926TJU7-F1
#
_entry.id   AF-A0A926TJU7-F1
#
_cell.length_a   1.000
_cell.length_b   1.000
_cell.length_c   1.000
_cell.angle_alpha   90.00
_cell.angle_beta   90.00
_cell.angle_gamma   90.00
#
_symmetry.space_group_name_H-M   'P 1'
#
loop_
_entity.id
_entity.type
_entity.pdbx_description
1 polymer ?
#
loop_
_entity_poly.entity_id
_entity_poly.type
_entity_poly.pdbx_seq_one_letter_code
_entity_poly.pdbx_strand_id
1 'polypeptide(L)'
;MTNPANNAKRPAQTVSVTLNLPLDVLTAIRQRATQQEEYPNQVIVDALRQGLGLTPPSTPTSNLNDDPRSLAARLQAVEALLPRMQALEEQVSRLQAERSHPVEDTVSIEPPLQEPPIATEAQQCPNCSHRLGPPLRASGRQVCGKCGWSNKPKRALIDSGMADLPTDELQQILSNAATESLDNMKPKKQESGGSFFSRFGKR
;
A
#
# COMPACT_ATOMS: atom_id res chain seq x y z
N MET A 1 -58.64 -11.02 19.88
CA MET A 1 -57.71 -12.16 20.03
C MET A 1 -56.63 -12.02 18.97
N THR A 2 -55.51 -11.37 19.27
CA THR A 2 -54.39 -11.16 18.34
C THR A 2 -53.11 -11.68 18.98
N ASN A 3 -52.46 -12.63 18.31
CA ASN A 3 -51.23 -13.29 18.77
C ASN A 3 -50.04 -12.32 18.67
N PRO A 4 -49.27 -12.10 19.76
CA PRO A 4 -48.00 -11.37 19.67
C PRO A 4 -46.94 -12.25 18.99
N ALA A 5 -46.47 -11.80 17.83
CA ALA A 5 -45.40 -12.43 17.08
C ALA A 5 -44.08 -12.40 17.87
N ASN A 6 -43.59 -13.60 18.19
CA ASN A 6 -42.25 -13.85 18.71
C ASN A 6 -41.20 -13.41 17.69
N ASN A 7 -40.69 -12.18 17.84
CA ASN A 7 -39.54 -11.71 17.08
C ASN A 7 -38.26 -12.24 17.76
N ALA A 8 -37.97 -13.52 17.53
CA ALA A 8 -36.77 -14.17 18.02
C ALA A 8 -35.54 -13.51 17.36
N LYS A 9 -34.89 -12.64 18.13
CA LYS A 9 -33.66 -11.92 17.80
C LYS A 9 -32.55 -12.93 17.44
N ARG A 10 -32.39 -13.23 16.16
CA ARG A 10 -31.31 -14.11 15.67
C ARG A 10 -29.97 -13.51 16.09
N PRO A 11 -29.05 -14.30 16.69
CA PRO A 11 -27.72 -13.82 17.00
C PRO A 11 -27.00 -13.45 15.70
N ALA A 12 -26.40 -12.26 15.66
CA ALA A 12 -25.60 -11.82 14.53
C ALA A 12 -24.45 -12.82 14.33
N GLN A 13 -24.43 -13.50 13.19
CA GLN A 13 -23.35 -14.42 12.85
C GLN A 13 -22.11 -13.59 12.52
N THR A 14 -21.13 -13.57 13.42
CA THR A 14 -19.82 -12.97 13.19
C THR A 14 -18.95 -13.95 12.43
N VAL A 15 -18.54 -13.60 11.21
CA VAL A 15 -17.58 -14.37 10.41
C VAL A 15 -16.19 -13.76 10.60
N SER A 16 -15.22 -14.58 11.02
CA SER A 16 -13.81 -14.18 11.10
C SER A 16 -13.09 -14.58 9.82
N VAL A 17 -12.33 -13.66 9.24
CA VAL A 17 -11.52 -13.88 8.03
C VAL A 17 -10.09 -13.42 8.31
N THR A 18 -9.11 -14.26 7.98
CA THR A 18 -7.68 -13.91 8.08
C THR A 18 -7.17 -13.46 6.71
N LEU A 19 -6.60 -12.25 6.65
CA LEU A 19 -6.05 -11.67 5.43
C LEU A 19 -4.53 -11.63 5.50
N ASN A 20 -3.85 -12.13 4.47
CA ASN A 20 -2.41 -11.99 4.30
C ASN A 20 -2.14 -10.74 3.46
N LEU A 21 -1.75 -9.64 4.12
CA LEU A 21 -1.50 -8.34 3.48
C LEU A 21 0.01 -8.05 3.43
N PRO A 22 0.49 -7.37 2.36
CA PRO A 22 1.83 -6.80 2.31
C PRO A 22 2.11 -5.85 3.49
N LEU A 23 3.38 -5.73 3.89
CA LEU A 23 3.78 -4.95 5.08
C LEU A 23 3.45 -3.46 4.93
N ASP A 24 3.65 -2.90 3.74
CA ASP A 24 3.32 -1.54 3.35
C ASP A 24 1.82 -1.24 3.53
N VAL A 25 0.95 -2.17 3.11
CA VAL A 25 -0.50 -2.05 3.30
C VAL A 25 -0.86 -2.09 4.79
N LEU A 26 -0.25 -2.98 5.58
CA LEU A 26 -0.45 -3.02 7.03
C LEU A 26 0.01 -1.72 7.72
N THR A 27 1.12 -1.13 7.29
CA THR A 27 1.59 0.15 7.82
C THR A 27 0.63 1.28 7.48
N ALA A 28 0.10 1.32 6.25
CA ALA A 28 -0.88 2.33 5.84
C ALA A 28 -2.20 2.21 6.63
N ILE A 29 -2.70 0.98 6.83
CA ILE A 29 -3.90 0.73 7.64
C ILE A 29 -3.70 1.22 9.08
N ARG A 30 -2.56 0.89 9.70
CA ARG A 30 -2.25 1.34 11.07
C ARG A 30 -2.15 2.86 11.17
N GLN A 31 -1.49 3.50 10.22
CA GLN A 31 -1.36 4.95 10.20
C GLN A 31 -2.72 5.65 10.09
N ARG A 32 -3.59 5.15 9.19
CA ARG A 32 -4.95 5.66 9.04
C ARG A 32 -5.80 5.44 10.29
N ALA A 33 -5.69 4.26 10.91
CA ALA A 33 -6.34 3.94 12.17
C ALA A 33 -5.96 4.95 13.27
N THR A 34 -4.67 5.29 13.40
CA THR A 34 -4.21 6.32 14.34
C THR A 34 -4.76 7.72 14.02
N GLN A 35 -4.88 8.08 12.73
CA GLN A 35 -5.42 9.39 12.33
C GLN A 35 -6.92 9.53 12.60
N GLN A 36 -7.67 8.42 12.52
CA GLN A 36 -9.12 8.40 12.70
C GLN A 36 -9.54 8.02 14.14
N GLU A 37 -8.59 7.74 15.02
CA GLU A 37 -8.83 7.19 16.37
C GLU A 37 -9.66 5.88 16.34
N GLU A 38 -9.52 5.11 15.26
CA GLU A 38 -10.27 3.88 15.03
C GLU A 38 -9.39 2.63 15.19
N TYR A 39 -10.02 1.48 15.40
CA TYR A 39 -9.31 0.20 15.39
C TYR A 39 -8.92 -0.19 13.95
N PRO A 40 -7.73 -0.79 13.72
CA PRO A 40 -7.29 -1.20 12.38
C PRO A 40 -8.27 -2.13 11.65
N ASN A 41 -8.98 -2.99 12.39
CA ASN A 41 -9.98 -3.89 11.83
C ASN A 41 -11.18 -3.11 11.24
N GLN A 42 -11.56 -1.99 11.85
CA GLN A 42 -12.65 -1.15 11.39
C GLN A 42 -12.29 -0.48 10.06
N VAL A 43 -11.08 0.08 9.99
CA VAL A 43 -10.52 0.67 8.76
C VAL A 43 -10.48 -0.34 7.61
N ILE A 44 -10.14 -1.61 7.89
CA ILE A 44 -10.15 -2.68 6.87
C ILE A 44 -11.57 -2.97 6.39
N VAL A 45 -12.52 -3.11 7.31
CA VAL A 45 -13.93 -3.37 6.97
C VAL A 45 -14.49 -2.23 6.14
N ASP A 46 -14.18 -0.99 6.48
CA ASP A 46 -14.67 0.19 5.76
C ASP A 46 -14.00 0.35 4.38
N ALA A 47 -12.71 0.02 4.26
CA ALA A 47 -12.03 -0.03 2.97
C ALA A 47 -12.62 -1.13 2.05
N LEU A 48 -12.91 -2.32 2.59
CA LEU A 48 -13.55 -3.41 1.84
C LEU A 48 -14.96 -3.02 1.40
N ARG A 49 -15.72 -2.37 2.28
CA ARG A 49 -17.04 -1.84 1.98
C ARG A 49 -17.00 -0.82 0.85
N GLN A 50 -16.07 0.14 0.90
CA GLN A 50 -15.86 1.13 -0.16
C GLN A 50 -15.48 0.49 -1.49
N GLY A 51 -14.56 -0.48 -1.49
CA GLY A 51 -14.13 -1.19 -2.70
C GLY A 51 -15.24 -2.04 -3.34
N LEU A 52 -16.18 -2.54 -2.54
CA LEU A 52 -17.35 -3.28 -3.01
C LEU A 52 -18.54 -2.39 -3.38
N GLY A 53 -18.40 -1.06 -3.28
CA GLY A 53 -19.52 -0.12 -3.45
C GLY A 53 -20.62 -0.28 -2.39
N LEU A 54 -20.34 -1.01 -1.31
CA LEU A 54 -21.20 -1.12 -0.15
C LEU A 54 -20.97 0.12 0.68
N THR A 55 -21.60 1.23 0.31
CA THR A 55 -21.59 2.45 1.13
C THR A 55 -21.94 2.06 2.56
N PRO A 56 -21.14 2.44 3.58
CA PRO A 56 -21.49 2.14 4.95
C PRO A 56 -22.89 2.70 5.21
N PRO A 57 -23.77 1.99 5.96
CA PRO A 57 -24.95 2.64 6.49
C PRO A 57 -24.40 3.78 7.34
N SER A 58 -24.60 5.00 6.85
CA SER A 58 -24.36 6.22 7.59
C SER A 58 -25.21 6.14 8.85
N THR A 59 -24.66 5.56 9.92
CA THR A 59 -25.18 5.72 11.27
C THR A 59 -25.24 7.20 11.54
N PRO A 60 -26.33 7.60 12.17
CA PRO A 60 -27.31 8.48 11.55
C PRO A 60 -26.65 9.77 11.08
N THR A 61 -27.15 10.27 9.95
CA THR A 61 -27.46 11.69 9.84
C THR A 61 -27.94 12.21 11.19
N SER A 62 -27.02 12.73 12.00
CA SER A 62 -27.33 13.86 12.88
C SER A 62 -28.03 14.82 11.97
N ASN A 63 -29.35 14.91 12.17
CA ASN A 63 -30.28 15.62 11.33
C ASN A 63 -29.57 16.85 10.77
N LEU A 64 -29.34 16.83 9.46
CA LEU A 64 -29.21 18.04 8.65
C LEU A 64 -30.59 18.73 8.68
N ASN A 65 -31.02 19.13 9.87
CA ASN A 65 -31.78 20.34 9.98
C ASN A 65 -30.71 21.43 9.86
N ASP A 66 -30.83 22.21 8.80
CA ASP A 66 -30.21 23.52 8.64
C ASP A 66 -30.56 24.42 9.83
N ASP A 67 -29.97 24.16 10.99
CA ASP A 67 -30.00 25.07 12.10
C ASP A 67 -29.00 26.19 11.77
N PRO A 68 -29.43 27.45 11.58
CA PRO A 68 -28.53 28.56 11.25
C PRO A 68 -27.44 28.78 12.32
N ARG A 69 -27.66 28.26 13.53
CA ARG A 69 -26.65 28.20 14.61
C ARG A 69 -25.49 27.25 14.32
N SER A 70 -25.73 26.15 13.61
CA SER A 70 -24.68 25.20 13.19
C SER A 70 -23.79 25.80 12.11
N LEU A 71 -24.38 26.59 11.18
CA LEU A 71 -23.62 27.28 10.15
C LEU A 71 -22.74 28.41 10.73
N ALA A 72 -23.27 29.17 11.70
CA ALA A 72 -22.48 30.18 12.42
C ALA A 72 -21.29 29.54 13.19
N ALA A 73 -21.52 28.42 13.87
CA ALA A 73 -20.45 27.69 14.56
C ALA A 73 -19.39 27.15 13.59
N ARG A 74 -19.80 26.67 12.40
CA ARG A 74 -18.89 26.22 11.34
C ARG A 74 -18.08 27.38 10.75
N LEU A 75 -18.69 28.54 10.52
CA LEU A 75 -17.97 29.74 10.05
C LEU A 75 -16.96 30.23 11.09
N GLN A 76 -17.35 30.25 12.36
CA GLN A 76 -16.45 30.64 13.46
C GLN A 76 -15.28 29.65 13.63
N ALA A 77 -15.52 28.35 13.39
CA ALA A 77 -14.47 27.34 13.37
C ALA A 77 -13.50 27.51 12.19
N VAL A 78 -14.01 27.88 11.00
CA VAL A 78 -13.16 28.18 9.83
C VAL A 78 -12.35 29.46 10.05
N GLU A 79 -12.95 30.49 10.64
CA GLU A 79 -12.27 31.74 10.98
C GLU A 79 -11.16 31.52 12.01
N ALA A 80 -11.36 30.62 12.97
CA ALA A 80 -10.32 30.23 13.93
C ALA A 80 -9.14 29.44 13.29
N LEU A 81 -9.33 28.82 12.13
CA LEU A 81 -8.27 28.11 11.40
C LEU A 81 -7.43 29.02 10.50
N LEU A 82 -7.95 30.19 10.12
CA LEU A 82 -7.25 31.16 9.28
C LEU A 82 -5.85 31.55 9.80
N PRO A 83 -5.66 31.90 11.10
CA PRO A 83 -4.32 32.23 11.61
C PRO A 83 -3.36 31.04 11.60
N ARG A 84 -3.86 29.80 11.75
CA ARG A 84 -3.01 28.59 11.66
C ARG A 84 -2.51 28.38 10.24
N MET A 85 -3.32 28.66 9.23
CA MET A 85 -2.89 28.57 7.84
C MET A 85 -1.82 29.62 7.51
N GLN A 86 -1.99 30.86 7.97
CA GLN A 86 -0.99 31.92 7.76
C GLN A 86 0.36 31.58 8.44
N ALA A 87 0.33 31.06 9.67
CA ALA A 87 1.53 30.62 10.37
C ALA A 87 2.27 29.48 9.62
N LEU A 88 1.51 28.55 9.02
CA LEU A 88 2.09 27.47 8.21
C LEU A 88 2.72 28.00 6.92
N GLU A 89 2.08 28.95 6.25
CA GLU A 89 2.61 29.57 5.03
C GLU A 89 3.93 30.32 5.29
N GLU A 90 4.03 31.02 6.42
CA GLU A 90 5.26 31.68 6.85
C GLU A 90 6.35 30.65 7.21
N GLN A 91 5.98 29.54 7.85
CA GLN A 91 6.91 28.45 8.15
C GLN A 91 7.47 27.80 6.88
N VAL A 92 6.61 27.56 5.88
CA VAL A 92 7.04 27.04 4.57
C VAL A 92 7.96 28.02 3.87
N SER A 93 7.64 29.32 3.89
CA SER A 93 8.50 30.36 3.31
C SER A 93 9.88 30.39 3.97
N ARG A 94 9.96 30.24 5.30
CA ARG A 94 11.26 30.14 6.02
C ARG A 94 12.08 28.94 5.59
N LEU A 95 11.47 27.75 5.51
CA LEU A 95 12.15 26.53 5.08
C LEU A 95 12.62 26.62 3.62
N GLN A 96 11.85 27.27 2.74
CA GLN A 96 12.29 27.53 1.37
C GLN A 96 13.48 28.49 1.31
N ALA A 97 13.50 29.54 2.15
CA ALA A 97 14.62 30.46 2.25
C ALA A 97 15.91 29.78 2.76
N GLU A 98 15.81 28.92 3.78
CA GLU A 98 16.94 28.11 4.25
C GLU A 98 17.46 27.17 3.15
N ARG A 99 16.56 26.56 2.37
CA ARG A 99 16.93 25.65 1.28
C ARG A 99 17.60 26.36 0.10
N SER A 100 17.33 27.66 -0.09
CA SER A 100 17.97 28.48 -1.13
C SER A 100 19.38 28.97 -0.78
N HIS A 101 19.89 28.68 0.43
CA HIS A 101 21.31 28.91 0.72
C HIS A 101 22.13 27.75 0.14
N PRO A 102 22.93 27.98 -0.91
CA PRO A 102 23.86 26.95 -1.38
C PRO A 102 24.84 26.67 -0.25
N VAL A 103 24.88 25.41 0.19
CA VAL A 103 25.95 24.91 1.04
C VAL A 103 27.21 24.92 0.18
N GLU A 104 27.93 26.05 0.17
CA GLU A 104 29.28 26.13 -0.40
C GLU A 104 30.26 25.43 0.56
N ASP A 105 30.12 24.10 0.66
CA ASP A 105 31.13 23.24 1.26
C ASP A 105 32.31 23.18 0.28
N THR A 106 33.18 24.17 0.44
CA THR A 106 34.51 24.22 -0.17
C THR A 106 35.38 23.17 0.52
N VAL A 107 35.18 21.89 0.22
CA VAL A 107 36.13 20.84 0.59
C VAL A 107 37.27 20.85 -0.44
N SER A 108 38.24 21.73 -0.20
CA SER A 108 39.56 21.66 -0.81
C SER A 108 40.39 20.61 -0.06
N ILE A 109 40.44 19.38 -0.57
CA ILE A 109 41.43 18.38 -0.16
C ILE A 109 41.99 17.66 -1.39
N GLU A 110 43.29 17.91 -1.57
CA GLU A 110 44.27 17.41 -2.53
C GLU A 110 44.41 15.87 -2.51
N PRO A 111 44.70 15.20 -3.66
CA PRO A 111 44.78 13.74 -3.72
C PRO A 111 46.21 13.23 -3.48
N PRO A 112 46.40 12.19 -2.65
CA PRO A 112 47.50 11.27 -2.83
C PRO A 112 46.99 9.95 -3.42
N LEU A 113 47.63 9.57 -4.53
CA LEU A 113 47.65 8.23 -5.09
C LEU A 113 48.11 7.22 -4.01
N GLN A 114 47.22 6.36 -3.55
CA GLN A 114 47.60 5.11 -2.88
C GLN A 114 46.57 4.01 -3.15
N GLU A 115 47.06 2.94 -3.76
CA GLU A 115 46.32 1.76 -4.21
C GLU A 115 45.64 1.04 -3.03
N PRO A 116 44.41 0.53 -3.19
CA PRO A 116 43.65 -0.06 -2.10
C PRO A 116 44.12 -1.48 -1.75
N PRO A 117 44.29 -1.85 -0.47
CA PRO A 117 44.32 -3.25 -0.08
C PRO A 117 42.95 -3.87 -0.32
N ILE A 118 42.95 -5.01 -1.00
CA ILE A 118 41.78 -5.82 -1.35
C ILE A 118 41.17 -6.36 -0.04
N ALA A 119 40.29 -5.58 0.58
CA ALA A 119 39.53 -5.98 1.76
C ALA A 119 38.37 -6.91 1.33
N THR A 120 38.66 -8.20 1.24
CA THR A 120 37.64 -9.26 1.24
C THR A 120 37.06 -9.41 2.65
N GLU A 121 36.38 -8.39 3.17
CA GLU A 121 35.57 -8.53 4.38
C GLU A 121 34.26 -9.21 4.00
N ALA A 122 34.10 -10.44 4.47
CA ALA A 122 32.92 -11.25 4.28
C ALA A 122 31.71 -10.60 4.99
N GLN A 123 31.00 -9.73 4.27
CA GLN A 123 29.82 -9.04 4.77
C GLN A 123 28.78 -10.07 5.26
N GLN A 124 28.43 -9.97 6.55
CA GLN A 124 27.35 -10.75 7.14
C GLN A 124 26.01 -10.11 6.74
N CYS A 125 24.97 -10.93 6.63
CA CYS A 125 23.63 -10.44 6.34
C CYS A 125 23.13 -9.58 7.50
N PRO A 126 22.71 -8.31 7.29
CA PRO A 126 22.25 -7.44 8.37
C PRO A 126 20.95 -7.94 9.02
N ASN A 127 20.21 -8.84 8.36
CA ASN A 127 18.93 -9.34 8.85
C ASN A 127 19.04 -10.64 9.66
N CYS A 128 20.08 -11.46 9.46
CA CYS A 128 20.19 -12.75 10.16
C CYS A 128 21.63 -13.16 10.52
N SER A 129 22.60 -12.25 10.34
CA SER A 129 24.04 -12.42 10.57
C SER A 129 24.69 -13.59 9.81
N HIS A 130 23.96 -14.22 8.89
CA HIS A 130 24.48 -15.30 8.07
C HIS A 130 25.46 -14.76 7.03
N ARG A 131 26.55 -15.49 6.77
CA ARG A 131 27.58 -15.09 5.81
C ARG A 131 26.98 -14.94 4.42
N LEU A 132 27.19 -13.79 3.76
CA LEU A 132 26.73 -13.59 2.40
C LEU A 132 27.61 -14.39 1.42
N GLY A 133 26.98 -14.96 0.40
CA GLY A 133 27.70 -15.60 -0.70
C GLY A 133 28.44 -14.59 -1.58
N PRO A 134 29.33 -15.06 -2.46
CA PRO A 134 29.98 -14.20 -3.45
C PRO A 134 28.94 -13.51 -4.34
N PRO A 135 29.22 -12.28 -4.82
CA PRO A 135 28.31 -11.54 -5.69
C PRO A 135 28.05 -12.31 -7.00
N LEU A 136 26.80 -12.26 -7.48
CA LEU A 136 26.40 -12.90 -8.73
C LEU A 136 27.11 -12.22 -9.91
N ARG A 137 27.80 -13.01 -10.75
CA ARG A 137 28.66 -12.51 -11.84
C ARG A 137 27.96 -11.54 -12.80
N ALA A 138 26.68 -11.73 -13.08
CA ALA A 138 25.93 -10.91 -14.04
C ALA A 138 25.43 -9.57 -13.47
N SER A 139 25.17 -9.50 -12.15
CA SER A 139 24.48 -8.35 -11.55
C SER A 139 25.26 -7.69 -10.41
N GLY A 140 26.34 -8.31 -9.92
CA GLY A 140 27.06 -7.90 -8.72
C GLY A 140 26.22 -7.99 -7.44
N ARG A 141 25.01 -8.57 -7.50
CA ARG A 141 24.08 -8.64 -6.37
C ARG A 141 24.52 -9.73 -5.40
N GLN A 142 24.52 -9.41 -4.11
CA GLN A 142 24.62 -10.41 -3.05
C GLN A 142 23.25 -10.67 -2.46
N VAL A 143 22.95 -11.95 -2.23
CA VAL A 143 21.68 -12.39 -1.63
C VAL A 143 21.99 -13.31 -0.46
N CYS A 144 21.31 -13.13 0.66
CA CYS A 144 21.41 -14.05 1.79
C CYS A 144 20.66 -15.35 1.48
N GLY A 145 21.36 -16.48 1.52
CA GLY A 145 20.75 -17.80 1.31
C GLY A 145 19.75 -18.22 2.41
N LYS A 146 19.79 -17.59 3.59
CA LYS A 146 18.93 -17.94 4.73
C LYS A 146 17.63 -17.13 4.79
N CYS A 147 17.70 -15.80 4.60
CA CYS A 147 16.54 -14.91 4.76
C CYS A 147 16.16 -14.11 3.50
N GLY A 148 16.87 -14.30 2.38
CA GLY A 148 16.55 -13.64 1.10
C GLY A 148 16.89 -12.14 1.01
N TRP A 149 17.56 -11.57 2.02
CA TRP A 149 18.02 -10.18 1.98
C TRP A 149 18.98 -9.91 0.81
N SER A 150 18.99 -8.69 0.27
CA SER A 150 19.82 -8.29 -0.87
C SER A 150 20.38 -6.88 -0.71
N ASN A 151 21.64 -6.69 -1.10
CA ASN A 151 22.36 -5.42 -0.97
C ASN A 151 21.98 -4.36 -2.02
N LYS A 152 21.39 -4.75 -3.14
CA LYS A 152 20.81 -3.77 -4.07
C LYS A 152 19.45 -3.33 -3.56
N PRO A 153 19.15 -2.00 -3.57
CA PRO A 153 17.78 -1.57 -3.41
C PRO A 153 16.96 -2.34 -4.44
N LYS A 154 15.81 -2.90 -4.02
CA LYS A 154 14.79 -3.30 -5.00
C LYS A 154 14.53 -2.00 -5.76
N ARG A 155 15.16 -1.83 -6.93
CA ARG A 155 14.60 -0.97 -7.96
C ARG A 155 13.21 -1.53 -8.09
N ALA A 156 12.26 -0.78 -7.52
CA ALA A 156 10.87 -1.09 -7.67
C ALA A 156 10.72 -1.33 -9.17
N LEU A 157 10.01 -2.39 -9.55
CA LEU A 157 9.69 -2.67 -10.94
C LEU A 157 8.75 -1.59 -11.54
N ILE A 158 8.81 -0.37 -11.00
CA ILE A 158 8.09 0.86 -11.31
C ILE A 158 9.05 1.85 -12.02
N ASP A 159 10.31 1.47 -12.27
CA ASP A 159 11.25 2.28 -13.08
C ASP A 159 11.23 1.83 -14.56
N SER A 160 10.03 1.56 -15.06
CA SER A 160 9.74 1.47 -16.49
C SER A 160 8.80 2.61 -16.84
N GLY A 161 9.34 3.84 -16.85
CA GLY A 161 8.88 4.95 -17.70
C GLY A 161 7.37 5.28 -17.77
N MET A 162 6.58 5.04 -16.73
CA MET A 162 5.13 5.30 -16.73
C MET A 162 4.68 6.31 -15.66
N ALA A 163 5.62 7.01 -15.02
CA ALA A 163 5.31 7.99 -13.98
C ALA A 163 4.84 9.36 -14.52
N ASP A 164 4.84 9.57 -15.84
CA ASP A 164 4.46 10.83 -16.50
C ASP A 164 3.31 10.69 -17.52
N LEU A 165 2.55 9.59 -17.47
CA LEU A 165 1.38 9.44 -18.34
C LEU A 165 0.15 10.10 -17.70
N PRO A 166 -0.58 10.97 -18.42
CA PRO A 166 -1.80 11.58 -17.92
C PRO A 166 -2.81 10.50 -17.52
N THR A 167 -3.56 10.74 -16.44
CA THR A 167 -4.52 9.80 -15.84
C THR A 167 -5.48 9.15 -16.85
N ASP A 168 -5.81 9.86 -17.93
CA ASP A 168 -6.68 9.38 -19.01
C ASP A 168 -6.05 8.25 -19.84
N GLU A 169 -4.76 8.31 -20.13
CA GLU A 169 -4.05 7.23 -20.84
C GLU A 169 -3.91 5.98 -19.96
N LEU A 170 -3.74 6.17 -18.64
CA LEU A 170 -3.69 5.06 -17.70
C LEU A 170 -5.03 4.31 -17.64
N GLN A 171 -6.16 5.04 -17.65
CA GLN A 171 -7.48 4.43 -17.75
C GLN A 171 -7.67 3.67 -19.07
N GLN A 172 -7.18 4.22 -20.18
CA GLN A 172 -7.30 3.58 -21.49
C GLN A 172 -6.49 2.27 -21.57
N ILE A 173 -5.27 2.26 -21.02
CA ILE A 173 -4.44 1.05 -20.95
C ILE A 173 -5.09 -0.01 -20.06
N LEU A 174 -5.60 0.37 -18.89
CA LEU A 174 -6.29 -0.55 -17.98
C LEU A 174 -7.57 -1.13 -18.60
N SER A 175 -8.31 -0.31 -19.35
CA SER A 175 -9.51 -0.74 -20.07
C SER A 175 -9.16 -1.77 -21.16
N ASN A 176 -8.12 -1.50 -21.97
CA ASN A 176 -7.65 -2.41 -23.01
C ASN A 176 -7.12 -3.74 -22.44
N ALA A 177 -6.38 -3.69 -21.33
CA ALA A 177 -5.88 -4.90 -20.68
C ALA A 177 -7.01 -5.75 -20.08
N ALA A 178 -8.06 -5.10 -19.57
CA ALA A 178 -9.23 -5.79 -19.03
C ALA A 178 -10.04 -6.50 -20.12
N THR A 179 -10.23 -5.86 -21.29
CA THR A 179 -10.91 -6.49 -22.43
C THR A 179 -10.09 -7.65 -23.01
N GLU A 180 -8.77 -7.50 -23.13
CA GLU A 180 -7.88 -8.56 -23.64
C GLU A 180 -7.80 -9.78 -22.68
N SER A 181 -7.84 -9.55 -21.37
CA SER A 181 -7.95 -10.65 -20.38
C SER A 181 -9.28 -11.38 -20.45
N LEU A 182 -10.39 -10.66 -20.69
CA LEU A 182 -11.71 -11.27 -20.80
C LEU A 182 -11.83 -12.19 -22.02
N ASP A 183 -11.23 -11.81 -23.16
CA ASP A 183 -11.24 -12.66 -24.35
C ASP A 183 -10.36 -13.91 -24.19
N ASN A 184 -9.29 -13.84 -23.41
CA ASN A 184 -8.43 -15.00 -23.11
C ASN A 184 -8.99 -15.95 -22.02
N MET A 185 -9.99 -15.51 -21.23
CA MET A 185 -10.62 -16.34 -20.19
C MET A 185 -11.90 -17.06 -20.65
N LYS A 186 -12.26 -17.03 -21.93
CA LYS A 186 -13.31 -17.93 -22.44
C LYS A 186 -12.85 -19.37 -22.24
N PRO A 187 -13.56 -20.18 -21.42
CA PRO A 187 -13.17 -21.56 -21.19
C PRO A 187 -13.16 -22.29 -22.52
N LYS A 188 -11.96 -22.66 -23.01
CA LYS A 188 -11.83 -23.60 -24.11
C LYS A 188 -12.55 -24.86 -23.64
N LYS A 189 -13.65 -25.18 -24.31
CA LYS A 189 -14.45 -26.39 -24.11
C LYS A 189 -13.47 -27.56 -24.21
N GLN A 190 -13.02 -28.04 -23.05
CA GLN A 190 -12.06 -29.13 -22.96
C GLN A 190 -12.81 -30.36 -23.45
N GLU A 191 -12.56 -30.76 -24.70
CA GLU A 191 -13.08 -31.99 -25.27
C GLU A 191 -12.65 -33.12 -24.34
N SER A 192 -13.64 -33.65 -23.62
CA SER A 192 -13.52 -34.77 -22.70
C SER A 192 -13.44 -36.05 -23.53
N GLY A 193 -12.31 -36.23 -24.23
CA GLY A 193 -12.00 -37.41 -25.01
C GLY A 193 -10.74 -38.07 -24.47
N GLY A 194 -10.87 -39.03 -23.56
CA GLY A 194 -9.71 -39.76 -23.04
C GLY A 194 -9.99 -40.63 -21.83
N SER A 195 -10.97 -41.53 -21.93
CA SER A 195 -11.13 -42.67 -21.03
C SER A 195 -9.85 -43.53 -21.05
N PHE A 196 -8.94 -43.26 -20.11
CA PHE A 196 -7.69 -44.01 -19.91
C PHE A 196 -7.81 -44.95 -18.71
N PHE A 197 -8.83 -45.81 -18.68
CA PHE A 197 -8.85 -46.96 -17.77
C PHE A 197 -8.01 -48.10 -18.37
N SER A 198 -6.70 -48.01 -18.20
CA SER A 198 -5.79 -49.15 -18.39
C SER A 198 -5.41 -49.74 -17.03
N ARG A 199 -6.14 -50.80 -16.67
CA ARG A 199 -5.57 -52.14 -16.46
C ARG A 199 -4.28 -52.23 -15.62
N PHE A 200 -4.44 -52.44 -14.31
CA PHE A 200 -3.51 -53.18 -13.45
C PHE A 200 -4.38 -53.92 -12.42
N GLY A 201 -4.21 -55.20 -12.10
CA GLY A 201 -3.23 -56.21 -12.46
C GLY A 201 -3.44 -57.36 -11.48
N LYS A 202 -3.71 -58.56 -11.99
CA LYS A 202 -3.74 -59.83 -11.23
C LYS A 202 -2.35 -60.10 -10.65
N ARG A 203 -2.27 -60.40 -9.35
CA ARG A 203 -1.71 -61.65 -8.79
C ARG A 203 -1.85 -61.64 -7.27
#